data_AF-A0A0G1FY39-F1
#
_entry.id   AF-A0A0G1FY39-F1
#
_cell.length_a   1.000
_cell.length_b   1.000
_cell.length_c   1.000
_cell.angle_alpha   90.00
_cell.angle_beta   90.00
_cell.angle_gamma   90.00
#
_symmetry.space_group_name_H-M   'P 1'
#
loop_
_entity.id
_entity.type
_entity.pdbx_description
1 polymer ?
#
loop_
_entity_poly.entity_id
_entity_poly.type
_entity_poly.pdbx_seq_one_letter_code
_entity_poly.pdbx_strand_id
1 'polypeptide(L)'
;MIQFLGVLDLLAAGLLAGTAYNLPLAHGLIIAVAVYLILKSLLFLMDIGSLFDLIGGILLILSLYMTLPPILLFIAAGLVGLKGLMSLFAS
;
A
#
# COMPACT_ATOMS: atom_id res chain seq x y z
N MET A 1 -16.06 -0.93 10.09
CA MET A 1 -14.95 0.04 9.89
C MET A 1 -13.70 -0.64 9.38
N ILE A 2 -13.30 -1.78 9.95
CA ILE A 2 -12.13 -2.57 9.55
C ILE A 2 -12.21 -3.03 8.06
N GLN A 3 -13.39 -3.40 7.58
CA GLN A 3 -13.61 -3.81 6.19
C GLN A 3 -13.33 -2.69 5.16
N PHE A 4 -13.68 -1.44 5.48
CA PHE A 4 -13.45 -0.30 4.59
C PHE A 4 -11.94 0.02 4.46
N LEU A 5 -11.20 -0.12 5.57
CA LEU A 5 -9.75 -0.01 5.56
C LEU A 5 -9.11 -1.10 4.68
N GLY A 6 -9.67 -2.31 4.66
CA GLY A 6 -9.20 -3.40 3.82
C GLY A 6 -9.34 -3.13 2.31
N VAL A 7 -10.41 -2.44 1.87
CA VAL A 7 -10.56 -2.03 0.45
C VAL A 7 -9.45 -1.08 0.02
N LEU A 8 -9.12 -0.09 0.87
CA LEU A 8 -8.06 0.87 0.57
C LEU A 8 -6.67 0.21 0.55
N ASP A 9 -6.45 -0.81 1.38
CA ASP A 9 -5.22 -1.60 1.37
C ASP A 9 -5.10 -2.42 0.07
N LEU A 10 -6.20 -3.03 -0.40
CA LEU A 10 -6.21 -3.70 -1.71
C LEU A 10 -5.92 -2.74 -2.86
N LEU A 11 -6.46 -1.52 -2.78
CA LEU A 11 -6.17 -0.48 -3.77
C LEU A 11 -4.69 -0.10 -3.74
N ALA A 12 -4.09 0.05 -2.55
CA ALA A 12 -2.67 0.33 -2.42
C ALA A 12 -1.79 -0.81 -2.95
N ALA A 13 -2.17 -2.06 -2.70
CA ALA A 13 -1.53 -3.23 -3.28
C ALA A 13 -1.60 -3.23 -4.81
N GLY A 14 -2.77 -2.90 -5.36
CA GLY A 14 -2.97 -2.74 -6.80
C GLY A 14 -2.09 -1.64 -7.40
N LEU A 15 -1.93 -0.51 -6.71
CA LEU A 15 -1.04 0.57 -7.14
C LEU A 15 0.43 0.16 -7.10
N LEU A 16 0.87 -0.52 -6.03
CA LEU A 16 2.24 -1.03 -5.93
C LEU A 16 2.53 -2.02 -7.08
N ALA A 17 1.63 -2.96 -7.35
CA ALA A 17 1.76 -3.87 -8.48
C ALA A 17 1.74 -3.14 -9.83
N GLY A 18 0.85 -2.15 -9.99
CA GLY A 18 0.77 -1.34 -11.20
C GLY A 18 2.05 -0.52 -11.45
N THR A 19 2.66 0.03 -10.40
CA THR A 19 3.97 0.71 -10.50
C THR A 19 5.07 -0.26 -10.90
N ALA A 20 5.03 -1.52 -10.43
CA ALA A 20 6.01 -2.54 -10.82
C ALA A 20 5.95 -2.87 -12.32
N TYR A 21 4.77 -2.76 -12.94
CA TYR A 21 4.57 -2.93 -14.38
C TYR A 21 4.76 -1.64 -15.20
N ASN A 22 5.20 -0.53 -14.59
CA ASN A 22 5.32 0.78 -15.24
C ASN A 22 4.01 1.25 -15.89
N LEU A 23 2.86 0.94 -15.29
CA LEU A 23 1.58 1.42 -15.78
C LEU A 23 1.49 2.95 -15.65
N PRO A 24 0.84 3.65 -16.60
CA PRO A 24 0.62 5.08 -16.51
C PRO A 24 -0.44 5.38 -15.44
N LEU A 25 0.00 5.45 -14.19
CA LEU A 25 -0.85 5.72 -13.03
C LEU A 25 -0.94 7.23 -12.75
N ALA A 26 -2.10 7.67 -12.29
CA ALA A 26 -2.30 9.07 -11.92
C ALA A 26 -1.51 9.41 -10.64
N HIS A 27 -0.59 10.37 -10.73
CA HIS A 27 0.28 10.78 -9.63
C HIS A 27 -0.51 11.18 -8.37
N GLY A 28 -1.63 11.90 -8.54
CA GLY A 28 -2.49 12.28 -7.42
C GLY A 28 -3.08 11.09 -6.67
N LEU A 29 -3.39 9.99 -7.36
CA LEU A 29 -3.89 8.76 -6.75
C LEU A 29 -2.80 8.07 -5.93
N ILE A 30 -1.58 7.98 -6.46
CA ILE A 30 -0.42 7.42 -5.75
C ILE A 30 -0.16 8.20 -4.46
N ILE A 31 -0.14 9.53 -4.53
CA ILE A 31 0.09 10.40 -3.37
C ILE A 31 -1.01 10.21 -2.32
N ALA A 32 -2.29 10.25 -2.72
CA ALA A 32 -3.41 10.12 -1.80
C ALA A 32 -3.36 8.78 -1.03
N VAL A 33 -3.07 7.70 -1.73
CA VAL A 33 -3.02 6.35 -1.16
C VAL A 33 -1.77 6.14 -0.30
N ALA A 34 -0.64 6.70 -0.71
CA ALA A 34 0.57 6.66 0.10
C ALA A 34 0.40 7.42 1.42
N VAL A 35 -0.18 8.62 1.37
CA VAL A 35 -0.49 9.41 2.57
C VAL A 35 -1.47 8.65 3.47
N TYR A 36 -2.51 8.05 2.89
CA TYR A 36 -3.44 7.19 3.63
C TYR A 36 -2.70 6.05 4.37
N LEU A 37 -1.85 5.29 3.69
CA LEU A 37 -1.10 4.18 4.29
C LEU A 37 -0.19 4.67 5.43
N ILE A 38 0.52 5.78 5.23
CA ILE A 38 1.40 6.34 6.25
C ILE A 38 0.58 6.79 7.47
N LEU A 39 -0.50 7.55 7.27
CA LEU A 39 -1.36 7.98 8.37
C LEU A 39 -1.97 6.79 9.11
N LYS A 40 -2.44 5.78 8.38
CA LYS A 40 -2.96 4.55 8.96
C LYS A 40 -1.90 3.83 9.78
N SER A 41 -0.67 3.71 9.26
CA SER A 41 0.41 3.07 10.00
C SER A 41 0.74 3.78 11.32
N LEU A 42 0.67 5.11 11.33
CA LEU A 42 0.88 5.92 12.54
C LEU A 42 -0.25 5.75 13.55
N LEU A 43 -1.49 5.55 13.11
CA LEU A 43 -2.63 5.32 14.00
C LEU A 43 -2.60 3.92 14.65
N PHE A 44 -1.99 2.93 13.98
CA PHE A 44 -1.97 1.53 14.41
C PHE A 44 -0.55 1.01 14.71
N LEU A 45 0.33 1.86 15.26
CA LEU A 45 1.76 1.58 15.52
C LEU A 45 2.06 0.28 16.29
N MET A 46 1.12 -0.23 17.09
CA MET A 46 1.29 -1.47 17.88
C MET A 46 1.05 -2.76 17.08
N ASP A 47 0.50 -2.68 15.87
CA ASP A 47 0.25 -3.85 15.01
C ASP A 47 1.43 -4.07 14.06
N ILE A 48 1.98 -5.29 14.00
CA ILE A 48 3.00 -5.68 13.01
C ILE A 48 2.54 -5.39 11.58
N GLY A 49 1.23 -5.48 11.31
CA GLY A 49 0.66 -5.13 10.03
C GLY A 49 0.87 -3.65 9.64
N SER A 50 1.01 -2.73 10.61
CA SER A 50 1.20 -1.29 10.35
C SER A 50 2.55 -0.98 9.70
N LEU A 51 3.58 -1.78 9.98
CA LEU A 51 4.89 -1.68 9.34
C LEU A 51 4.80 -1.90 7.83
N PHE A 52 3.96 -2.85 7.38
CA PHE A 52 3.76 -3.10 5.95
C PHE A 52 3.06 -1.93 5.25
N ASP A 53 2.09 -1.29 5.92
CA ASP A 53 1.44 -0.09 5.40
C ASP A 53 2.46 1.06 5.27
N LEU A 54 3.29 1.27 6.30
CA LEU A 54 4.32 2.32 6.28
C LEU A 54 5.31 2.10 5.13
N ILE A 55 5.83 0.87 5.00
CA ILE A 55 6.75 0.52 3.92
C ILE A 55 6.07 0.70 2.55
N GLY A 56 4.85 0.19 2.38
CA GLY A 56 4.09 0.34 1.14
C GLY A 56 3.86 1.80 0.76
N GLY A 57 3.51 2.64 1.73
CA GLY A 57 3.32 4.08 1.53
C GLY A 57 4.62 4.79 1.12
N ILE A 58 5.74 4.48 1.79
CA ILE A 58 7.06 5.02 1.44
C ILE A 58 7.45 4.61 0.01
N LEU A 59 7.24 3.35 -0.35
CA LEU A 59 7.58 2.84 -1.69
C LEU A 59 6.73 3.47 -2.79
N LEU A 60 5.44 3.72 -2.54
CA LEU A 60 4.59 4.47 -3.45
C LEU A 60 5.06 5.92 -3.64
N ILE A 61 5.57 6.58 -2.60
CA ILE A 61 6.13 7.93 -2.76
C ILE A 61 7.43 7.86 -3.54
N LEU A 62 8.32 6.93 -3.19
CA LEU A 62 9.61 6.76 -3.87
C LEU A 62 9.45 6.42 -5.35
N SER A 63 8.42 5.63 -5.71
CA SER A 63 8.16 5.27 -7.11
C SER A 63 7.80 6.48 -8.01
N LEU A 64 7.43 7.62 -7.44
CA LEU A 64 7.22 8.87 -8.17
C LEU A 64 8.52 9.55 -8.59
N TYR A 65 9.61 9.30 -7.86
CA TYR A 65 10.88 9.99 -8.06
C TYR A 65 11.97 9.09 -8.65
N MET A 66 11.85 7.78 -8.48
CA MET A 66 12.83 6.82 -8.96
C MET A 66 12.19 5.50 -9.39
N THR A 67 12.82 4.83 -10.35
CA THR A 67 12.44 3.47 -10.72
C THR A 67 12.92 2.50 -9.65
N LEU A 68 11.97 1.85 -8.99
CA LEU A 68 12.26 0.85 -7.96
C LEU A 68 12.35 -0.56 -8.56
N PRO A 69 13.11 -1.48 -7.94
CA PRO A 69 13.14 -2.88 -8.36
C PRO A 69 11.73 -3.49 -8.32
N PRO A 70 11.21 -4.07 -9.42
CA PRO A 70 9.85 -4.62 -9.46
C PRO A 70 9.58 -5.69 -8.41
N ILE A 71 10.60 -6.51 -8.09
CA ILE A 71 10.53 -7.54 -7.04
C ILE A 71 10.14 -6.93 -5.69
N LEU A 72 10.73 -5.79 -5.34
CA LEU A 72 10.50 -5.12 -4.08
C LEU A 72 9.06 -4.56 -4.02
N LEU A 73 8.57 -4.00 -5.13
CA LEU A 73 7.19 -3.53 -5.26
C LEU A 73 6.18 -4.68 -5.18
N PHE A 74 6.46 -5.84 -5.79
CA PHE A 74 5.59 -7.02 -5.69
C PHE A 74 5.53 -7.59 -4.28
N ILE A 75 6.65 -7.64 -3.57
CA ILE A 75 6.66 -8.09 -2.17
C ILE A 75 5.80 -7.15 -1.32
N ALA A 76 5.99 -5.83 -1.47
CA ALA A 76 5.17 -4.85 -0.75
C ALA A 76 3.68 -4.95 -1.12
N ALA A 77 3.36 -5.10 -2.42
CA ALA A 77 2.00 -5.30 -2.90
C ALA A 77 1.36 -6.56 -2.30
N GLY A 78 2.10 -7.67 -2.25
CA GLY A 78 1.65 -8.92 -1.67
C GLY A 78 1.35 -8.79 -0.17
N LEU A 79 2.25 -8.16 0.59
CA LEU A 79 2.09 -7.97 2.03
C LEU A 79 0.90 -7.07 2.36
N VAL A 80 0.81 -5.91 1.72
CA VAL A 80 -0.31 -4.96 1.90
C VAL A 80 -1.62 -5.58 1.40
N GLY A 81 -1.59 -6.31 0.29
CA GLY A 81 -2.75 -6.97 -0.30
C GLY A 81 -3.30 -8.09 0.59
N LEU A 82 -2.43 -8.97 1.11
CA LEU A 82 -2.82 -10.02 2.06
C LEU A 82 -3.44 -9.42 3.32
N LYS A 83 -2.83 -8.36 3.86
CA LYS A 83 -3.39 -7.64 5.00
C LYS A 83 -4.77 -7.04 4.67
N GLY A 84 -4.92 -6.43 3.49
CA GLY A 84 -6.19 -5.89 3.02
C GLY A 84 -7.28 -6.96 2.93
N LEU A 85 -6.95 -8.15 2.41
CA LEU A 85 -7.85 -9.31 2.42
C LEU A 85 -8.22 -9.73 3.84
N MET A 86 -7.24 -9.88 4.73
CA MET A 86 -7.52 -10.23 6.13
C MET A 86 -8.44 -9.21 6.80
N SER A 87 -8.24 -7.91 6.55
CA SER A 87 -9.08 -6.83 7.08
C SER A 87 -10.49 -6.81 6.49
N LEU A 88 -10.66 -7.28 5.25
CA LEU A 88 -11.97 -7.44 4.61
C LEU A 88 -12.77 -8.61 5.17
N PHE A 89 -12.08 -9.70 5.52
CA PHE A 89 -12.70 -10.92 6.06
C PHE A 89 -12.70 -10.99 7.60
N ALA A 90 -12.06 -10.04 8.28
CA ALA A 90 -12.17 -9.89 9.73
C ALA A 90 -13.60 -9.45 10.09
N SER A 91 -14.34 -10.37 10.73
CA SER A 91 -15.69 -10.19 11.28
C SER A 91 -15.66 -9.64 12.70
#